data_AF-A0A1E7GNP6-F1
#
_entry.id   AF-A0A1E7GNP6-F1
#
_cell.length_a   1.000
_cell.length_b   1.000
_cell.length_c   1.000
_cell.angle_alpha   90.00
_cell.angle_beta   90.00
_cell.angle_gamma   90.00
#
_symmetry.space_group_name_H-M   'P 1'
#
loop_
_entity.id
_entity.type
_entity.pdbx_description
1 polymer ?
#
loop_
_entity_poly.entity_id
_entity_poly.type
_entity_poly.pdbx_seq_one_letter_code
_entity_poly.pdbx_strand_id
1 'polypeptide(L)'
;MKRGKVKIEFEHRGLEPMLATHDQISNRIAFSIIIASLLIGSALIVLSKTPPFLFGIPVFGILGFLGAAVMGMWLLIAILRKGRL
;
A
#
# COMPACT_ATOMS: atom_id res chain seq x y z
N MET A 1 -33.87 -10.97 49.10
CA MET A 1 -32.78 -10.15 48.51
C MET A 1 -32.47 -10.65 47.11
N LYS A 2 -32.85 -9.91 46.05
CA LYS A 2 -32.52 -10.28 44.66
C LYS A 2 -31.19 -9.62 44.30
N ARG A 3 -30.11 -10.41 44.18
CA ARG A 3 -28.81 -9.95 43.68
C ARG A 3 -28.96 -9.63 42.18
N GLY A 4 -29.02 -8.33 41.85
CA GLY A 4 -28.92 -7.86 40.48
C GLY A 4 -27.51 -8.11 39.96
N LYS A 5 -27.37 -8.96 38.93
CA LYS A 5 -26.12 -9.13 38.20
C LYS A 5 -26.01 -7.97 37.21
N VAL A 6 -25.24 -6.94 37.57
CA VAL A 6 -24.87 -5.88 36.62
C VAL A 6 -23.82 -6.48 35.69
N LYS A 7 -24.21 -6.80 34.46
CA LYS A 7 -23.31 -7.26 33.40
C LYS A 7 -22.75 -6.00 32.73
N ILE A 8 -21.54 -5.60 33.10
CA ILE A 8 -20.82 -4.51 32.42
C ILE A 8 -20.25 -5.10 31.14
N GLU A 9 -20.94 -4.89 30.03
CA GLU A 9 -20.43 -5.21 28.70
C GLU A 9 -19.47 -4.07 28.33
N PHE A 10 -18.18 -4.28 28.52
CA PHE A 10 -17.15 -3.38 28.03
C PHE A 10 -17.13 -3.48 26.50
N GLU A 11 -18.00 -2.72 25.81
CA GLU A 11 -17.72 -2.32 24.43
C GLU A 11 -16.43 -1.51 24.48
N HIS A 12 -15.31 -2.11 24.08
CA HIS A 12 -14.00 -1.49 24.12
C HIS A 12 -13.88 -0.47 22.97
N ARG A 13 -14.70 0.58 23.00
CA ARG A 13 -14.80 1.63 21.96
C ARG A 13 -13.49 2.40 21.71
N GLY A 14 -12.49 2.23 22.57
CA GLY A 14 -11.16 2.82 22.39
C GLY A 14 -10.27 2.06 21.40
N LEU A 15 -10.52 0.77 21.14
CA LEU A 15 -9.68 -0.05 20.27
C LEU A 15 -10.05 0.07 18.79
N GLU A 16 -11.32 0.30 18.46
CA GLU A 16 -11.78 0.47 17.07
C GLU A 16 -11.03 1.57 16.30
N PRO A 17 -10.82 2.78 16.83
CA PRO A 17 -10.01 3.79 16.14
C PRO A 17 -8.53 3.39 16.02
N MET A 18 -7.98 2.64 16.99
CA MET A 18 -6.61 2.11 16.89
C MET A 18 -6.49 1.04 15.80
N LEU A 19 -7.45 0.12 15.71
CA LEU A 19 -7.54 -0.89 14.66
C LEU A 19 -7.67 -0.24 13.27
N ALA A 20 -8.52 0.77 13.14
CA ALA A 20 -8.69 1.50 11.88
C ALA A 20 -7.42 2.26 11.46
N THR A 21 -6.64 2.76 12.42
CA THR A 21 -5.35 3.42 12.15
C THR A 21 -4.28 2.40 11.78
N HIS A 22 -4.26 1.26 12.48
CA HIS A 22 -3.34 0.16 12.20
C HIS A 22 -3.55 -0.39 10.79
N ASP A 23 -4.81 -0.65 10.39
CA ASP A 23 -5.14 -1.12 9.04
C ASP A 23 -4.68 -0.13 7.95
N GLN A 24 -4.85 1.18 8.19
CA GLN A 24 -4.35 2.21 7.29
C GLN A 24 -2.82 2.21 7.15
N ILE A 25 -2.10 2.08 8.26
CA ILE A 25 -0.64 2.02 8.27
C ILE A 25 -0.16 0.75 7.56
N SER A 26 -0.74 -0.41 7.88
CA SER A 26 -0.42 -1.69 7.23
C SER A 26 -0.63 -1.61 5.72
N ASN A 27 -1.75 -1.05 5.26
CA ASN A 27 -2.02 -0.90 3.83
C ASN A 27 -1.01 0.05 3.17
N ARG A 28 -0.63 1.15 3.84
CA ARG A 28 0.39 2.08 3.33
C ARG A 28 1.76 1.43 3.19
N ILE A 29 2.15 0.58 4.15
CA ILE A 29 3.40 -0.16 4.12
C ILE A 29 3.39 -1.18 2.98
N ALA A 30 2.33 -1.99 2.87
CA ALA A 30 2.19 -2.98 1.82
C ALA A 30 2.33 -2.34 0.42
N PHE A 31 1.64 -1.23 0.19
CA PHE A 31 1.75 -0.48 -1.06
C PHE A 31 3.16 0.07 -1.31
N SER A 32 3.81 0.62 -0.29
CA SER A 32 5.19 1.13 -0.40
C SER A 32 6.16 0.02 -0.83
N ILE A 33 6.00 -1.18 -0.26
CA ILE A 33 6.81 -2.36 -0.60
C ILE A 33 6.55 -2.80 -2.05
N ILE A 34 5.29 -2.86 -2.49
CA ILE A 34 4.93 -3.23 -3.87
C ILE A 34 5.55 -2.25 -4.88
N ILE A 35 5.53 -0.95 -4.59
CA ILE A 35 6.14 0.06 -5.47
C ILE A 35 7.66 -0.11 -5.51
N ALA A 36 8.30 -0.30 -4.35
CA ALA A 36 9.75 -0.49 -4.27
C ALA A 36 10.19 -1.75 -5.04
N SER A 37 9.50 -2.87 -4.88
CA SER A 37 9.82 -4.11 -5.59
C SER A 37 9.62 -3.98 -7.10
N LEU A 38 8.59 -3.25 -7.54
CA LEU A 38 8.33 -2.99 -8.96
C LEU A 38 9.42 -2.10 -9.58
N LEU A 39 9.87 -1.06 -8.87
CA LEU A 39 10.98 -0.21 -9.29
C LEU A 39 12.29 -1.00 -9.41
N ILE A 40 12.61 -1.82 -8.41
CA ILE A 40 13.84 -2.64 -8.39
C ILE A 40 13.78 -3.69 -9.51
N GLY A 41 12.67 -4.43 -9.64
CA GLY A 41 12.49 -5.43 -10.69
C GLY A 41 12.57 -4.83 -12.09
N SER A 42 11.95 -3.66 -12.28
CA SER A 42 12.04 -2.92 -13.54
C SER A 42 13.48 -2.49 -13.86
N ALA A 43 14.22 -1.96 -12.88
CA ALA A 43 15.62 -1.56 -13.07
C ALA A 43 16.51 -2.76 -13.44
N LEU A 44 16.27 -3.92 -12.82
CA LEU A 44 16.97 -5.16 -13.14
C LEU A 44 16.69 -5.64 -14.58
N ILE A 45 15.44 -5.56 -15.04
CA ILE A 45 15.08 -5.91 -16.44
C ILE A 45 15.80 -4.99 -17.43
N VAL A 46 15.86 -3.68 -17.12
CA VAL A 46 16.59 -2.71 -17.94
C VAL A 46 18.09 -3.07 -18.02
N LEU A 47 18.70 -3.44 -16.90
CA LEU A 47 20.11 -3.84 -16.85
C LEU A 47 20.38 -5.17 -17.54
N SER A 48 19.45 -6.13 -17.43
CA SER A 48 19.56 -7.47 -18.00
C SER A 48 19.54 -7.49 -19.53
N LYS A 49 19.25 -6.35 -20.20
CA LYS A 49 19.12 -6.25 -21.66
C LYS A 49 18.28 -7.40 -22.23
N THR A 50 17.16 -7.70 -21.59
CA THR A 50 16.28 -8.78 -22.04
C THR A 50 15.52 -8.32 -23.30
N PRO A 51 15.71 -8.95 -24.47
CA PRO A 51 14.89 -8.67 -25.66
C PRO A 51 13.43 -9.05 -25.37
N PRO A 52 12.42 -8.33 -25.90
CA PRO A 52 12.44 -7.35 -26.98
C PRO A 52 12.77 -5.91 -26.52
N PHE A 53 13.55 -5.22 -27.35
CA PHE A 53 13.92 -3.82 -27.16
C PHE A 53 13.04 -2.91 -28.01
N LEU A 54 12.68 -1.75 -27.45
CA LEU A 54 12.08 -0.64 -28.18
C LEU A 54 12.96 0.58 -27.95
N PHE A 55 13.50 1.17 -29.04
CA PHE A 55 14.46 2.28 -28.97
C PHE A 55 15.71 2.00 -28.10
N GLY A 56 16.14 0.74 -27.97
CA GLY A 56 17.32 0.35 -27.18
C GLY A 56 17.04 0.12 -25.69
N ILE A 57 15.80 0.23 -25.24
CA ILE A 57 15.37 -0.04 -23.85
C ILE A 57 14.43 -1.26 -23.83
N PRO A 58 14.57 -2.19 -22.87
CA PRO A 58 13.66 -3.34 -22.74
C PRO A 58 12.20 -2.91 -22.51
N VAL A 59 11.28 -3.43 -23.32
CA VAL A 59 9.84 -3.07 -23.27
C VAL A 59 9.23 -3.35 -21.90
N PHE A 60 9.56 -4.51 -21.32
CA PHE A 60 9.08 -4.92 -20.00
C PHE A 60 9.55 -3.99 -18.88
N GLY A 61 10.76 -3.41 -19.02
CA GLY A 61 11.26 -2.39 -18.10
C GLY A 61 10.42 -1.12 -18.18
N ILE A 62 10.14 -0.62 -19.39
CA ILE A 62 9.31 0.59 -19.54
C ILE A 62 7.91 0.37 -18.98
N LEU A 63 7.26 -0.76 -19.29
CA LEU A 63 5.93 -1.08 -18.80
C LEU A 63 5.90 -1.20 -17.27
N GLY A 64 6.88 -1.87 -16.67
CA GLY A 64 7.02 -1.98 -15.23
C GLY A 64 7.20 -0.62 -14.55
N PHE A 65 8.06 0.24 -15.12
CA PHE A 65 8.31 1.57 -14.59
C PHE A 65 7.09 2.49 -14.70
N LEU A 66 6.38 2.46 -15.84
CA LEU A 66 5.14 3.22 -16.03
C LEU A 66 4.05 2.76 -15.05
N GLY A 67 3.88 1.44 -14.89
CA GLY A 67 2.96 0.86 -13.92
C GLY A 67 3.28 1.28 -12.50
N ALA A 68 4.57 1.25 -12.13
CA ALA A 68 5.04 1.69 -10.81
C ALA A 68 4.75 3.17 -10.56
N ALA A 69 4.99 4.03 -11.55
CA ALA A 69 4.70 5.45 -11.46
C ALA A 69 3.20 5.71 -11.26
N VAL A 70 2.34 5.03 -12.02
CA VAL A 70 0.88 5.17 -11.88
C VAL A 70 0.41 4.69 -10.51
N MET A 71 0.84 3.51 -10.06
CA MET A 71 0.47 2.97 -8.73
C MET A 71 1.00 3.84 -7.59
N GLY A 72 2.23 4.35 -7.71
CA GLY A 72 2.81 5.27 -6.74
C GLY A 72 2.06 6.59 -6.66
N MET A 73 1.69 7.15 -7.81
CA MET A 73 0.90 8.38 -7.85
C MET A 73 -0.51 8.19 -7.30
N TRP A 74 -1.15 7.06 -7.62
CA TRP A 74 -2.45 6.71 -7.04
C TRP A 74 -2.35 6.55 -5.51
N LEU A 75 -1.35 5.85 -5.01
CA LEU A 75 -1.12 5.73 -3.56
C LEU A 75 -0.92 7.10 -2.91
N LEU A 76 -0.10 7.96 -3.52
CA LEU A 76 0.14 9.31 -3.03
C LEU A 76 -1.17 10.11 -2.93
N ILE A 77 -2.00 10.06 -3.98
CA ILE A 77 -3.32 10.70 -4.00
C ILE A 77 -4.24 10.09 -2.92
N ALA A 78 -4.24 8.77 -2.74
CA ALA A 78 -5.05 8.10 -1.73
C ALA A 78 -4.66 8.53 -0.30
N ILE A 79 -3.36 8.64 -0.01
CA ILE A 79 -2.84 9.14 1.25
C ILE A 79 -3.26 10.59 1.47
N LEU A 80 -3.06 11.46 0.48
CA LEU A 80 -3.39 12.89 0.60
C LEU A 80 -4.90 13.12 0.74
N ARG A 81 -5.72 12.31 0.05
CA ARG A 81 -7.18 12.39 0.11
C ARG A 81 -7.73 11.88 1.45
N LYS A 82 -7.07 10.90 2.07
CA LYS A 82 -7.44 10.33 3.38
C LYS A 82 -6.86 11.13 4.56
N GLY A 83 -5.84 11.95 4.32
CA GLY A 83 -5.31 12.94 5.26
C GLY A 83 -6.19 14.19 5.46
N ARG A 84 -7.36 14.27 4.82
CA ARG A 84 -8.43 15.18 5.22
C ARG A 84 -9.34 14.48 6.24
N LEU A 85 -8.93 14.52 7.50
CA LEU A 85 -9.81 14.42 8.67
C LEU A 85 -9.75 15.77 9.38
#